data_AF-A0A374BLT6-F1
#
_entry.id   AF-A0A374BLT6-F1
#
_cell.length_a   1.000
_cell.length_b   1.000
_cell.length_c   1.000
_cell.angle_alpha   90.00
_cell.angle_beta   90.00
_cell.angle_gamma   90.00
#
_symmetry.space_group_name_H-M   'P 1'
#
loop_
_entity.id
_entity.type
_entity.pdbx_description
1 polymer ?
#
loop_
_entity_poly.entity_id
_entity_poly.type
_entity_poly.pdbx_seq_one_letter_code
_entity_poly.pdbx_strand_id
1 'polypeptide(L)'
;MRIINRLTAATVTVDVRADMLVEDEFFSAIEDRDTALRIRDKKLAENEEHLKQNEELLAEKDKRILTMAKMMLDNRMDLDAIKQATGLTQEQIDSLKYLCRRNG
;
A
#
# COMPACT_ATOMS: atom_id res chain seq x y z
N MET A 1 5.49 -31.19 -14.49
CA MET A 1 5.91 -32.36 -15.33
C MET A 1 4.68 -32.95 -16.06
N ARG A 2 3.96 -32.16 -16.88
CA ARG A 2 2.73 -32.63 -17.53
C ARG A 2 2.97 -33.69 -18.63
N ILE A 3 4.16 -33.69 -19.22
CA ILE A 3 4.52 -34.63 -20.29
C ILE A 3 4.75 -36.04 -19.73
N ILE A 4 5.39 -36.17 -18.55
CA ILE A 4 5.62 -37.48 -17.93
C ILE A 4 4.29 -38.12 -17.53
N ASN A 5 3.41 -37.40 -16.83
CA ASN A 5 2.10 -37.92 -16.43
C ASN A 5 1.27 -38.40 -17.63
N ARG A 6 1.25 -37.64 -18.73
CA ARG A 6 0.55 -38.02 -19.97
C ARG A 6 1.14 -39.26 -20.64
N LEU A 7 2.48 -39.40 -20.63
CA LEU A 7 3.15 -40.58 -21.17
C LEU A 7 2.89 -41.82 -20.30
N THR A 8 2.86 -41.66 -18.97
CA THR A 8 2.54 -42.74 -18.03
C THR A 8 1.07 -43.15 -18.16
N ALA A 9 0.12 -42.21 -18.19
CA ALA A 9 -1.31 -42.50 -18.37
C ALA A 9 -1.61 -43.30 -19.65
N ALA A 10 -0.83 -43.09 -20.72
CA ALA A 10 -0.96 -43.84 -21.97
C ALA A 10 -0.54 -45.32 -21.84
N THR A 11 0.31 -45.68 -20.88
CA THR A 11 0.82 -47.05 -20.67
C THR A 11 0.12 -47.81 -19.54
N VAL A 12 -0.66 -47.16 -18.66
CA VAL A 12 -1.39 -47.84 -17.57
C VAL A 12 -2.84 -48.23 -17.94
N THR A 13 -3.41 -49.15 -17.17
CA THR A 13 -4.80 -49.66 -17.23
C THR A 13 -5.85 -48.54 -17.06
N VAL A 14 -7.07 -48.80 -17.53
CA VAL A 14 -8.16 -47.80 -17.63
C VAL A 14 -8.49 -47.14 -16.28
N ASP A 15 -8.54 -47.91 -15.19
CA ASP A 15 -8.84 -47.39 -13.86
C ASP A 15 -7.75 -46.42 -13.37
N VAL A 16 -6.48 -46.79 -13.54
CA VAL A 16 -5.34 -45.94 -13.18
C VAL A 16 -5.25 -44.71 -14.08
N ARG A 17 -5.68 -44.82 -15.35
CA ARG A 17 -5.78 -43.70 -16.28
C ARG A 17 -6.85 -42.69 -15.84
N ALA A 18 -7.99 -43.15 -15.32
CA ALA A 18 -9.04 -42.28 -14.81
C ALA A 18 -8.58 -41.52 -13.56
N ASP A 19 -7.91 -42.20 -12.62
CA ASP A 19 -7.35 -41.57 -11.43
C ASP A 19 -6.27 -40.53 -11.78
N MET A 20 -5.38 -40.84 -12.74
CA MET A 20 -4.36 -39.90 -13.22
C MET A 20 -4.94 -38.65 -13.88
N LEU A 21 -6.07 -38.77 -14.61
CA LEU A 21 -6.73 -37.62 -15.23
C LEU A 21 -7.35 -36.69 -14.17
N VAL A 22 -7.95 -37.26 -13.14
CA VAL A 22 -8.51 -36.52 -12.01
C VAL A 22 -7.41 -35.80 -11.25
N GLU A 23 -6.29 -36.46 -10.99
CA GLU A 23 -5.11 -35.85 -10.36
C GLU A 23 -4.54 -34.69 -11.20
N ASP A 24 -4.40 -34.85 -12.51
CA ASP A 24 -3.89 -33.79 -13.41
C ASP A 24 -4.80 -32.54 -13.39
N GLU A 25 -6.13 -32.70 -13.29
CA GLU A 25 -7.07 -31.58 -13.14
C GLU A 25 -6.87 -30.85 -11.81
N PHE A 26 -6.71 -31.59 -10.70
CA PHE A 26 -6.43 -31.00 -9.39
C PHE A 26 -5.11 -30.23 -9.38
N PHE A 27 -4.04 -30.79 -9.94
CA PHE A 27 -2.75 -30.10 -10.01
C PHE A 27 -2.81 -28.85 -10.89
N SER A 28 -3.53 -28.88 -12.03
CA SER A 28 -3.71 -27.69 -12.85
C SER A 28 -4.46 -26.60 -12.12
N ALA A 29 -5.54 -26.92 -11.41
CA ALA A 29 -6.31 -25.94 -10.64
C ALA A 29 -5.48 -25.29 -9.51
N ILE A 30 -4.57 -26.05 -8.90
CA ILE A 30 -3.64 -25.52 -7.89
C ILE A 30 -2.62 -24.60 -8.54
N GLU A 31 -1.97 -25.00 -9.64
CA GLU A 31 -0.99 -24.18 -10.37
C GLU A 31 -1.61 -22.84 -10.83
N ASP A 32 -2.84 -22.88 -11.34
CA ASP A 32 -3.57 -21.69 -11.79
C ASP A 32 -3.87 -20.75 -10.62
N ARG A 33 -4.31 -21.31 -9.48
CA ARG A 33 -4.58 -20.54 -8.26
C ARG A 33 -3.30 -19.93 -7.69
N ASP A 34 -2.20 -20.68 -7.64
CA ASP A 34 -0.92 -20.21 -7.14
C ASP A 34 -0.36 -19.10 -8.02
N THR A 35 -0.50 -19.23 -9.35
CA THR A 35 -0.16 -18.17 -10.30
C THR A 35 -1.00 -16.91 -10.05
N ALA A 36 -2.31 -17.07 -9.86
CA ALA A 36 -3.21 -15.96 -9.56
C ALA A 36 -2.93 -15.30 -8.20
N LEU A 37 -2.50 -16.07 -7.19
CA LEU A 37 -2.04 -15.56 -5.90
C LEU A 37 -0.77 -14.73 -6.08
N ARG A 38 0.26 -15.28 -6.74
CA ARG A 38 1.52 -14.58 -7.00
C ARG A 38 1.34 -13.26 -7.74
N ILE A 39 0.43 -13.21 -8.73
CA ILE A 39 0.11 -11.96 -9.45
C ILE A 39 -0.55 -10.94 -8.52
N ARG A 40 -1.47 -11.38 -7.65
CA ARG A 40 -2.11 -10.51 -6.66
C ARG A 40 -1.11 -9.98 -5.63
N ASP A 41 -0.24 -10.84 -5.11
CA ASP A 41 0.79 -10.44 -4.14
C ASP A 41 1.73 -9.40 -4.73
N LYS A 42 2.15 -9.58 -5.99
CA LYS A 42 2.96 -8.58 -6.69
C LYS A 42 2.23 -7.24 -6.79
N LYS A 43 0.96 -7.25 -7.17
CA LYS A 43 0.15 -6.02 -7.28
C LYS A 43 -0.06 -5.35 -5.92
N LEU A 44 -0.22 -6.12 -4.85
CA LEU A 44 -0.34 -5.59 -3.49
C LEU A 44 0.97 -4.92 -3.07
N ALA A 45 2.13 -5.55 -3.30
CA ALA A 45 3.42 -4.95 -2.99
C ALA A 45 3.66 -3.63 -3.75
N GLU A 46 3.31 -3.57 -5.04
CA GLU A 46 3.39 -2.33 -5.84
C GLU A 46 2.48 -1.23 -5.26
N ASN A 47 1.25 -1.58 -4.86
CA ASN A 47 0.32 -0.63 -4.24
C ASN A 47 0.81 -0.13 -2.87
N GLU A 48 1.40 -1.00 -2.05
CA GLU A 48 1.97 -0.63 -0.76
C GLU A 48 3.14 0.36 -0.92
N GLU A 49 4.01 0.14 -1.92
CA GLU A 49 5.10 1.06 -2.22
C GLU A 49 4.57 2.44 -2.65
N HIS A 50 3.57 2.47 -3.55
CA HIS A 50 2.92 3.72 -3.95
C HIS A 50 2.24 4.44 -2.77
N LEU A 51 1.61 3.70 -1.87
CA LEU A 51 0.98 4.28 -0.68
C LEU A 51 2.03 4.91 0.23
N LYS A 52 3.13 4.21 0.47
CA LYS A 52 4.26 4.72 1.27
C LYS A 52 4.85 6.01 0.68
N GLN A 53 5.05 6.06 -0.64
CA GLN A 53 5.53 7.27 -1.31
C GLN A 53 4.55 8.45 -1.13
N ASN A 54 3.23 8.18 -1.22
CA ASN A 54 2.21 9.20 -0.99
C ASN A 54 2.17 9.68 0.46
N GLU A 55 2.34 8.79 1.43
CA GLU A 55 2.43 9.13 2.85
C GLU A 55 3.66 10.02 3.14
N GLU A 56 4.81 9.71 2.56
CA GLU A 56 6.02 10.51 2.67
C GLU A 56 5.82 11.92 2.08
N LEU A 57 5.19 12.02 0.90
CA LEU A 57 4.88 13.30 0.27
C LEU A 57 3.89 14.13 1.10
N LEU A 58 2.88 13.50 1.68
CA LEU A 58 1.90 14.18 2.53
C LEU A 58 2.56 14.67 3.82
N ALA A 59 3.40 13.85 4.46
CA ALA A 59 4.16 14.24 5.64
C ALA A 59 5.11 15.42 5.36
N GLU A 60 5.71 15.49 4.17
CA GLU A 60 6.53 16.62 3.76
C GLU A 60 5.68 17.90 3.59
N LYS A 61 4.51 17.79 2.95
CA LYS A 61 3.56 18.91 2.81
C LYS A 61 3.10 19.43 4.17
N ASP A 62 2.75 18.55 5.10
CA ASP A 62 2.33 18.93 6.45
C ASP A 62 3.45 19.66 7.20
N LYS A 63 4.70 19.17 7.12
CA LYS A 63 5.86 19.87 7.69
C LYS A 63 6.06 21.26 7.10
N ARG A 64 5.87 21.42 5.79
CA ARG A 64 5.97 22.72 5.11
C ARG A 64 4.88 23.68 5.58
N ILE A 65 3.64 23.20 5.70
CA ILE A 65 2.51 24.00 6.21
C ILE A 65 2.77 24.44 7.66
N LEU A 66 3.21 23.53 8.52
CA LEU A 66 3.54 23.85 9.92
C LEU A 66 4.69 24.85 10.03
N THR A 67 5.72 24.71 9.20
CA THR A 67 6.83 25.67 9.13
C THR A 67 6.35 27.05 8.70
N MET A 68 5.49 27.12 7.68
CA MET A 68 4.88 28.38 7.24
C MET A 68 4.05 29.02 8.35
N ALA A 69 3.17 28.26 8.99
CA ALA A 69 2.35 28.74 10.10
C ALA A 69 3.21 29.29 11.25
N LYS A 70 4.31 28.60 11.59
CA LYS A 70 5.27 29.07 12.60
C LYS A 70 5.91 30.41 12.24
N MET A 71 6.39 30.57 11.01
CA MET A 71 6.96 31.84 10.55
C MET A 71 5.94 32.98 10.60
N MET A 72 4.68 32.71 10.24
CA MET A 72 3.61 33.72 10.30
C MET A 72 3.29 34.11 11.76
N LEU A 73 3.31 33.15 12.70
CA LEU A 73 3.15 33.41 14.13
C LEU A 73 4.31 34.26 14.69
N ASP A 74 5.54 33.95 14.29
CA ASP A 74 6.74 34.69 14.70
C ASP A 74 6.68 36.14 14.21
N ASN A 75 6.17 36.35 12.99
CA ASN A 75 5.90 37.66 12.39
C ASN A 75 4.63 38.35 12.92
N ARG A 76 3.99 37.80 13.97
CA ARG A 76 2.78 38.37 14.62
C ARG A 76 1.61 38.58 13.65
N MET A 77 1.51 37.76 12.61
CA MET A 77 0.35 37.81 11.68
C MET A 77 -0.94 37.43 12.41
N ASP A 78 -2.05 37.94 11.90
CA ASP A 78 -3.38 37.65 12.45
C ASP A 78 -3.78 36.18 12.28
N LEU A 79 -4.52 35.64 13.25
CA LEU A 79 -4.93 34.23 13.27
C LEU A 79 -5.80 33.87 12.06
N ASP A 80 -6.67 34.76 11.60
CA ASP A 80 -7.53 34.46 10.45
C ASP A 80 -6.74 34.46 9.14
N ALA A 81 -5.72 35.30 9.02
CA ALA A 81 -4.80 35.26 7.88
C ALA A 81 -4.00 33.95 7.83
N ILE A 82 -3.55 33.45 9.00
CA ILE A 82 -2.85 32.16 9.10
C ILE A 82 -3.77 31.01 8.71
N LYS A 83 -5.02 30.99 9.21
CA LYS A 83 -6.03 29.99 8.84
C LYS A 83 -6.27 29.95 7.34
N GLN A 84 -6.46 31.12 6.71
CA GLN A 84 -6.69 31.22 5.27
C GLN A 84 -5.48 30.74 4.45
N ALA A 85 -4.25 31.06 4.87
CA ALA A 85 -3.06 30.69 4.12
C ALA A 85 -2.65 29.22 4.29
N THR A 86 -2.86 28.65 5.48
CA THR A 86 -2.36 27.32 5.85
C THR A 86 -3.43 26.23 5.79
N GLY A 87 -4.71 26.60 5.83
CA GLY A 87 -5.83 25.67 5.98
C GLY A 87 -5.92 25.03 7.38
N LEU A 88 -5.07 25.44 8.33
CA LEU A 88 -5.10 24.93 9.69
C LEU A 88 -6.30 25.48 10.46
N THR A 89 -6.83 24.66 11.36
CA THR A 89 -7.85 25.09 12.31
C THR A 89 -7.26 26.00 13.39
N GLN A 90 -8.12 26.77 14.04
CA GLN A 90 -7.71 27.63 15.15
C GLN A 90 -7.06 26.83 16.29
N GLU A 91 -7.60 25.66 16.63
CA GLU A 91 -7.06 24.78 17.67
C GLU A 91 -5.63 24.30 17.35
N GLN A 92 -5.37 23.96 16.08
CA GLN A 92 -4.04 23.55 15.63
C GLN A 92 -3.03 24.70 15.71
N ILE A 93 -3.44 25.91 15.32
CA ILE A 93 -2.60 27.10 15.38
C ILE A 93 -2.30 27.49 16.83
N ASP A 94 -3.31 27.42 17.71
CA ASP A 94 -3.13 27.69 19.14
C ASP A 94 -2.17 26.68 19.77
N SER A 95 -2.34 25.39 19.47
CA SER A 95 -1.42 24.33 19.91
C SER A 95 0.01 24.59 19.43
N LEU A 96 0.18 24.98 18.17
CA LEU A 96 1.49 25.34 17.60
C LEU A 96 2.11 26.54 18.31
N LYS A 97 1.31 27.56 18.61
CA LYS A 97 1.73 28.76 19.35
C LYS A 97 2.19 28.43 20.76
N TYR A 98 1.48 27.54 21.47
CA TYR A 98 1.90 27.05 22.79
C TYR A 98 3.24 26.30 22.72
N LEU A 99 3.41 25.42 21.73
CA LEU A 99 4.67 24.69 21.51
C LEU A 99 5.84 25.63 21.20
N CYS A 100 5.63 26.66 20.38
CA CYS A 100 6.68 27.63 20.06
C CYS A 100 7.12 28.44 21.28
N ARG A 101 6.19 28.79 22.18
CA ARG A 101 6.52 29.48 23.44
C ARG A 101 7.27 28.62 24.46
N ARG A 102 7.09 27.29 24.41
CA ARG A 102 7.74 26.36 25.35
C ARG A 102 9.17 26.01 24.94
N ASN A 103 9.48 26.13 23.64
CA ASN A 103 10.76 25.73 23.04
C ASN A 103 11.68 26.91 22.69
N GLY A 104 11.33 28.14 23.08
CA GLY A 104 12.15 29.34 22.94
C GLY A 104 12.55 29.89 24.30
#